data_AF-A0A3L6TCG1-F1
#
_entry.id   AF-A0A3L6TCG1-F1
#
_cell.length_a   1.000
_cell.length_b   1.000
_cell.length_c   1.000
_cell.angle_alpha   90.00
_cell.angle_beta   90.00
_cell.angle_gamma   90.00
#
_symmetry.space_group_name_H-M   'P 1'
#
loop_
_entity.id
_entity.type
_entity.pdbx_description
1 polymer ?
#
loop_
_entity_poly.entity_id
_entity_poly.type
_entity_poly.pdbx_seq_one_letter_code
_entity_poly.pdbx_strand_id
1 'polypeptide(L)'
;MERNRVGIVGAGVSGLAACKHVLDKGFSPVVFEADRSIGGVWAHTLESTRLQAPTTAYRFSDMAWPESVTEAYPSHHKVMKYIKVFQVDFLILCIGRHSGTPNIPKIPANGLELFKGKILHSLDYSYMDNVAHFVKGKHVTIIGSGKSAFDIAAEVAKRWAISKVIENYFKWSIPLQKHGMVPDYSFSFAMSSCSIAMLPEGFYDRVDEGSIILKKSKAFNFSNDGIILQDRKESIKSDIVILATGFRGDQKLRDIFTANWCRKIVAGSPDTSAPLYRECIHPRIPQLAIVGYSESLTNIYASERMANWVAHFLAGGFKLPSITCMEKSVAEWAKYKNIYSGKYFRRSCISTVNIWLNDLLCQDIGCNPKRKKGFLAEWFQSYGPADYAGLS
;
A
#
# COMPACT_ATOMS: atom_id res chain seq x y z
N MET A 1 22.00 -25.37 6.35
CA MET A 1 22.88 -25.27 7.53
C MET A 1 22.27 -24.28 8.49
N GLU A 2 22.06 -24.65 9.75
CA GLU A 2 21.73 -23.69 10.81
C GLU A 2 22.85 -22.63 10.89
N ARG A 3 22.49 -21.36 10.84
CA ARG A 3 23.45 -20.28 11.07
C ARG A 3 23.74 -20.21 12.58
N ASN A 4 25.01 -20.31 12.96
CA ASN A 4 25.42 -20.18 14.35
C ASN A 4 24.98 -18.81 14.91
N ARG A 5 24.38 -18.83 16.11
CA ARG A 5 23.89 -17.62 16.79
C ARG A 5 25.03 -16.91 17.52
N VAL A 6 25.10 -15.59 17.40
CA VAL A 6 26.11 -14.74 18.07
C VAL A 6 25.40 -13.69 18.93
N GLY A 7 25.65 -13.67 20.24
CA GLY A 7 25.14 -12.63 21.13
C GLY A 7 26.02 -11.37 21.07
N ILE A 8 25.39 -10.20 20.90
CA ILE A 8 26.05 -8.89 20.91
C ILE A 8 25.36 -8.04 21.96
N VAL A 9 26.11 -7.45 22.90
CA VAL A 9 25.57 -6.57 23.95
C VAL A 9 25.94 -5.13 23.64
N GLY A 10 24.93 -4.27 23.51
CA GLY A 10 25.00 -2.89 23.07
C GLY A 10 24.75 -2.72 21.57
N ALA A 11 23.93 -1.73 21.20
CA ALA A 11 23.66 -1.26 19.85
C ALA A 11 24.21 0.16 19.61
N GLY A 12 25.32 0.49 20.29
CA GLY A 12 26.18 1.62 19.94
C GLY A 12 26.99 1.36 18.67
N VAL A 13 27.87 2.29 18.30
CA VAL A 13 28.69 2.19 17.07
C VAL A 13 29.47 0.87 16.98
N SER A 14 30.07 0.42 18.09
CA SER A 14 30.81 -0.85 18.17
C SER A 14 29.91 -2.08 17.97
N GLY A 15 28.74 -2.09 18.62
CA GLY A 15 27.77 -3.18 18.48
C GLY A 15 27.18 -3.29 17.08
N LEU A 16 26.89 -2.15 16.45
CA LEU A 16 26.44 -2.10 15.05
C LEU A 16 27.53 -2.60 14.09
N ALA A 17 28.80 -2.20 14.30
CA ALA A 17 29.93 -2.71 13.51
C ALA A 17 30.11 -4.23 13.67
N ALA A 18 30.04 -4.73 14.90
CA ALA A 18 30.10 -6.16 15.19
C ALA A 18 28.97 -6.92 14.50
N CYS A 19 27.73 -6.43 14.62
CA CYS A 19 26.54 -7.02 14.01
C CYS A 19 26.69 -7.15 12.49
N LYS A 20 27.12 -6.06 11.84
CA LYS A 20 27.41 -6.05 10.40
C LYS A 20 28.43 -7.13 10.01
N HIS A 21 29.59 -7.15 10.66
CA HIS A 21 30.66 -8.07 10.25
C HIS A 21 30.36 -9.54 10.53
N VAL A 22 29.60 -9.88 11.58
CA VAL A 22 29.18 -11.27 11.79
C VAL A 22 28.08 -11.69 10.81
N LEU A 23 27.19 -10.76 10.40
CA LEU A 23 26.23 -11.01 9.30
C LEU A 23 26.95 -11.29 7.99
N ASP A 24 27.96 -10.48 7.63
CA ASP A 24 28.75 -10.64 6.41
C ASP A 24 29.46 -12.01 6.35
N LYS A 25 29.74 -12.61 7.51
CA LYS A 25 30.34 -13.96 7.64
C LYS A 25 29.31 -15.09 7.74
N GLY A 26 28.02 -14.79 7.58
CA GLY A 26 26.94 -15.77 7.54
C GLY A 26 26.43 -16.22 8.92
N PHE A 27 26.80 -15.54 10.00
CA PHE A 27 26.25 -15.79 11.34
C PHE A 27 24.86 -15.16 11.51
N SER A 28 24.15 -15.56 12.56
CA SER A 28 22.87 -14.98 12.97
C SER A 28 23.06 -14.19 14.28
N PRO A 29 23.30 -12.87 14.24
CA PRO A 29 23.45 -12.09 15.46
C PRO A 29 22.13 -11.87 16.18
N VAL A 30 22.20 -11.80 17.50
CA VAL A 30 21.16 -11.30 18.39
C VAL A 30 21.75 -10.14 19.18
N VAL A 31 21.21 -8.94 18.98
CA VAL A 31 21.69 -7.70 19.62
C VAL A 31 20.81 -7.38 20.82
N PHE A 32 21.43 -7.22 21.98
CA PHE A 32 20.81 -6.81 23.23
C PHE A 32 21.15 -5.34 23.49
N GLU A 33 20.18 -4.44 23.42
CA GLU A 33 20.33 -3.02 23.75
C GLU A 33 19.47 -2.69 24.98
N ALA A 34 20.01 -1.90 25.90
CA ALA A 34 19.33 -1.50 27.12
C ALA A 34 18.34 -0.33 26.86
N ASP A 35 18.61 0.50 25.85
CA ASP A 35 17.77 1.63 25.46
C ASP A 35 16.71 1.25 24.39
N ARG A 36 15.74 2.14 24.17
CA ARG A 36 14.73 2.04 23.09
C ARG A 36 15.27 2.44 21.71
N SER A 37 16.53 2.87 21.63
CA SER A 37 17.14 3.36 20.40
C SER A 37 18.57 2.84 20.21
N ILE A 38 18.99 2.68 18.95
CA ILE A 38 20.38 2.39 18.61
C ILE A 38 21.20 3.69 18.60
N GLY A 39 22.51 3.55 18.75
CA GLY A 39 23.48 4.65 18.62
C GLY A 39 24.32 4.92 19.85
N GLY A 40 23.93 4.34 21.00
CA GLY A 40 24.67 4.47 22.26
C GLY A 40 24.85 5.93 22.65
N VAL A 41 26.10 6.34 22.87
CA VAL A 41 26.44 7.72 23.29
C VAL A 41 25.88 8.79 22.34
N TRP A 42 25.75 8.51 21.04
CA TRP A 42 25.22 9.48 20.07
C TRP A 42 23.71 9.73 20.20
N ALA A 43 22.99 8.78 20.79
CA ALA A 43 21.57 8.91 21.06
C ALA A 43 21.30 9.82 22.27
N HIS A 44 22.23 9.85 23.23
CA HIS A 44 22.11 10.56 24.50
C HIS A 44 23.27 11.53 24.69
N THR A 45 23.26 12.61 23.91
CA THR A 45 24.29 13.65 24.01
C THR A 45 23.67 15.05 23.91
N LEU A 46 24.42 16.06 24.32
CA LEU A 46 23.99 17.46 24.28
C LEU A 46 23.72 17.87 22.82
N GLU A 47 22.71 18.72 22.61
CA GLU A 47 22.35 19.24 21.28
C GLU A 47 23.54 19.90 20.56
N SER A 48 24.44 20.54 21.31
CA SER A 48 25.65 21.19 20.79
C SER A 48 26.75 20.22 20.35
N THR A 49 26.59 18.92 20.61
CA THR A 49 27.65 17.93 20.37
C THR A 49 27.86 17.69 18.87
N ARG A 50 29.14 17.70 18.49
CA ARG A 50 29.62 17.42 17.13
C ARG A 50 30.75 16.40 17.17
N LEU A 51 31.06 15.81 16.02
CA LEU A 51 32.26 15.00 15.89
C LEU A 51 33.52 15.80 16.25
N GLN A 52 34.43 15.16 16.98
CA GLN A 52 35.76 15.72 17.27
C GLN A 52 36.79 15.33 16.19
N ALA A 53 36.50 14.28 15.43
CA ALA A 53 37.30 13.83 14.30
C ALA A 53 36.60 14.17 12.97
N PRO A 54 37.36 14.44 11.89
CA PRO A 54 36.76 14.74 10.60
C PRO A 54 35.97 13.54 10.06
N THR A 55 34.95 13.79 9.24
CA THR A 55 34.13 12.76 8.57
C THR A 55 34.96 11.71 7.80
N THR A 56 36.12 12.11 7.27
CA THR A 56 37.05 11.20 6.59
C THR A 56 37.64 10.13 7.51
N ALA A 57 37.82 10.46 8.79
CA ALA A 57 38.33 9.55 9.82
C ALA A 57 37.21 8.82 10.58
N TYR A 58 36.07 9.47 10.79
CA TYR A 58 34.94 8.91 11.53
C TYR A 58 33.90 8.30 10.59
N ARG A 59 34.18 7.12 10.03
CA ARG A 59 33.28 6.39 9.12
C ARG A 59 33.54 4.89 9.18
N PHE A 60 32.56 4.04 8.83
CA PHE A 60 32.85 2.64 8.53
C PHE A 60 33.73 2.54 7.28
N SER A 61 34.60 1.54 7.24
CA SER A 61 35.62 1.40 6.18
C SER A 61 35.03 1.33 4.77
N ASP A 62 33.82 0.81 4.64
CA ASP A 62 33.10 0.61 3.38
C ASP A 62 31.87 1.52 3.22
N MET A 63 31.62 2.45 4.16
CA MET A 63 30.51 3.38 4.07
C MET A 63 30.98 4.82 4.21
N ALA A 64 31.09 5.53 3.09
CA ALA A 64 31.32 6.97 3.10
C ALA A 64 30.14 7.73 3.72
N TRP A 65 30.41 8.94 4.21
CA TRP A 65 29.34 9.87 4.58
C TRP A 65 28.49 10.23 3.35
N PRO A 66 27.17 10.45 3.51
CA PRO A 66 26.35 10.94 2.41
C PRO A 66 26.87 12.27 1.87
N GLU A 67 26.86 12.47 0.54
CA GLU A 67 27.31 13.71 -0.11
C GLU A 67 26.61 14.98 0.43
N SER A 68 25.38 14.82 0.94
CA SER A 68 24.64 15.91 1.62
C SER A 68 25.28 16.40 2.92
N VAL A 69 26.25 15.68 3.49
CA VAL A 69 27.00 16.10 4.67
C VAL A 69 28.32 16.72 4.22
N THR A 70 28.29 18.04 4.04
CA THR A 70 29.44 18.83 3.58
C THR A 70 30.34 19.32 4.71
N GLU A 71 29.86 19.29 5.95
CA GLU A 71 30.61 19.72 7.13
C GLU A 71 31.63 18.67 7.57
N ALA A 72 32.83 19.12 7.95
CA ALA A 72 33.91 18.24 8.40
C ALA A 72 33.60 17.59 9.77
N TYR A 73 32.84 18.27 10.63
CA TYR A 73 32.53 17.87 12.01
C TYR A 73 31.01 17.90 12.28
N PRO A 74 30.25 16.95 11.71
CA PRO A 74 28.79 16.90 11.80
C PRO A 74 28.26 16.84 13.24
N SER A 75 27.07 17.38 13.44
CA SER A 75 26.33 17.27 14.70
C SER A 75 25.89 15.84 15.02
N HIS A 76 25.59 15.58 16.29
CA HIS A 76 25.12 14.27 16.73
C HIS A 76 23.88 13.78 15.96
N HIS A 77 22.97 14.66 15.54
CA HIS A 77 21.83 14.31 14.67
C HIS A 77 22.28 13.69 13.33
N LYS A 78 23.34 14.25 12.71
CA LYS A 78 23.90 13.73 11.46
C LYS A 78 24.65 12.42 11.70
N VAL A 79 25.35 12.27 12.82
CA VAL A 79 25.95 10.99 13.24
C VAL A 79 24.89 9.92 13.44
N MET A 80 23.81 10.23 14.16
CA MET A 80 22.67 9.33 14.36
C MET A 80 22.01 8.93 13.05
N LYS A 81 21.92 9.85 12.10
CA LYS A 81 21.42 9.54 10.76
C LYS A 81 22.38 8.59 10.02
N TYR A 82 23.69 8.84 10.07
CA TYR A 82 24.72 8.03 9.43
C TYR A 82 24.73 6.59 9.94
N ILE A 83 24.72 6.38 11.27
CA ILE A 83 24.74 5.04 11.87
C ILE A 83 23.42 4.27 11.67
N LYS A 84 22.32 4.96 11.33
CA LYS A 84 21.03 4.37 10.95
C LYS A 84 20.93 4.02 9.47
N VAL A 85 21.96 4.32 8.66
CA VAL A 85 22.00 3.89 7.25
C VAL A 85 22.41 2.44 7.17
N PHE A 86 21.57 1.62 6.55
CA PHE A 86 21.88 0.23 6.22
C PHE A 86 22.14 0.12 4.73
N GLN A 87 23.32 -0.37 4.35
CA GLN A 87 23.63 -0.77 2.98
C GLN A 87 23.17 -2.21 2.77
N VAL A 88 22.49 -2.46 1.66
CA VAL A 88 22.01 -3.79 1.28
C VAL A 88 22.26 -4.01 -0.20
N ASP A 89 22.60 -5.23 -0.59
CA ASP A 89 22.76 -5.61 -2.00
C ASP A 89 21.40 -5.66 -2.73
N PHE A 90 20.33 -5.91 -1.98
CA PHE A 90 18.97 -6.02 -2.50
C PHE A 90 17.95 -5.47 -1.49
N LEU A 91 16.95 -4.75 -2.00
CA LEU A 91 15.87 -4.17 -1.20
C LEU A 91 14.52 -4.75 -1.64
N ILE A 92 13.76 -5.31 -0.69
CA ILE A 92 12.37 -5.72 -0.90
C ILE A 92 11.46 -4.76 -0.13
N LEU A 93 10.62 -4.01 -0.85
CA LEU A 93 9.62 -3.12 -0.27
C LEU A 93 8.27 -3.81 -0.15
N CYS A 94 7.80 -4.02 1.09
CA CYS A 94 6.49 -4.60 1.42
C CYS A 94 5.56 -3.55 2.06
N ILE A 95 5.57 -2.34 1.53
CA ILE A 95 4.96 -1.17 2.19
C ILE A 95 3.45 -1.06 1.97
N GLY A 96 2.89 -1.81 1.01
CA GLY A 96 1.49 -1.71 0.59
C GLY A 96 1.13 -0.38 -0.08
N ARG A 97 0.10 -0.42 -0.94
CA ARG A 97 -0.38 0.74 -1.72
C ARG A 97 -1.31 1.68 -0.93
N HIS A 98 -2.11 1.13 -0.01
CA HIS A 98 -3.23 1.83 0.65
C HIS A 98 -2.93 2.23 2.09
N SER A 99 -1.76 2.81 2.34
CA SER A 99 -1.38 3.25 3.70
C SER A 99 -0.43 4.43 3.67
N GLY A 100 -0.39 5.20 4.77
CA GLY A 100 0.59 6.27 5.02
C GLY A 100 0.37 7.59 4.27
N THR A 101 -0.15 7.56 3.03
CA THR A 101 -0.35 8.79 2.23
C THR A 101 -1.81 8.89 1.78
N PRO A 102 -2.69 9.52 2.58
CA PRO A 102 -4.11 9.69 2.23
C PRO A 102 -4.27 10.59 0.97
N ASN A 103 -5.28 10.29 0.16
CA ASN A 103 -5.60 11.08 -1.03
C ASN A 103 -6.62 12.16 -0.66
N ILE A 104 -6.15 13.33 -0.25
CA ILE A 104 -7.01 14.46 0.11
C ILE A 104 -7.31 15.28 -1.16
N PRO A 105 -8.59 15.45 -1.55
CA PRO A 105 -8.96 16.31 -2.68
C PRO A 105 -8.47 17.74 -2.48
N LYS A 106 -8.13 18.44 -3.56
CA LYS A 106 -7.87 19.88 -3.49
C LYS A 106 -9.17 20.60 -3.17
N ILE A 107 -9.25 21.14 -1.96
CA ILE A 107 -10.41 21.88 -1.47
C ILE A 107 -10.08 23.39 -1.59
N PRO A 108 -10.97 24.22 -2.13
CA PRO A 108 -10.80 25.67 -2.14
C PRO A 108 -10.58 26.22 -0.71
N ALA A 109 -9.53 27.02 -0.50
CA ALA A 109 -9.14 27.53 0.81
C ALA A 109 -10.27 28.31 1.51
N ASN A 110 -11.02 29.09 0.74
CA ASN A 110 -12.17 29.85 1.20
C ASN A 110 -13.28 28.98 1.80
N GLY A 111 -13.46 27.73 1.35
CA GLY A 111 -14.43 26.82 1.96
C GLY A 111 -13.89 26.16 3.23
N LEU A 112 -12.62 25.73 3.19
CA LEU A 112 -12.00 24.99 4.30
C LEU A 112 -11.91 25.84 5.57
N GLU A 113 -11.57 27.12 5.44
CA GLU A 113 -11.47 28.06 6.58
C GLU A 113 -12.84 28.39 7.20
N LEU A 114 -13.92 28.24 6.45
CA LEU A 114 -15.29 28.49 6.92
C LEU A 114 -15.86 27.31 7.71
N PHE A 115 -15.43 26.09 7.43
CA PHE A 115 -16.00 24.90 8.05
C PHE A 115 -15.61 24.77 9.52
N LYS A 116 -16.60 24.86 10.42
CA LYS A 116 -16.38 24.77 11.87
C LYS A 116 -16.42 23.34 12.42
N GLY A 117 -16.81 22.37 11.59
CA GLY A 117 -16.89 20.95 11.96
C GLY A 117 -15.54 20.24 11.96
N LYS A 118 -15.55 18.91 12.11
CA LYS A 118 -14.34 18.08 12.06
C LYS A 118 -14.19 17.43 10.69
N ILE A 119 -13.02 17.57 10.07
CA ILE A 119 -12.64 16.89 8.83
C ILE A 119 -11.60 15.84 9.17
N LEU A 120 -11.78 14.62 8.69
CA LEU A 120 -10.81 13.53 8.84
C LEU A 120 -10.77 12.65 7.59
N HIS A 121 -9.66 11.96 7.35
CA HIS A 121 -9.61 10.92 6.33
C HIS A 121 -10.08 9.57 6.91
N SER A 122 -10.51 8.63 6.07
CA SER A 122 -10.86 7.26 6.49
C SER A 122 -9.71 6.53 7.20
N LEU A 123 -8.46 6.97 6.99
CA LEU A 123 -7.28 6.48 7.69
C LEU A 123 -7.32 6.88 9.17
N ASP A 124 -7.54 8.16 9.46
CA ASP A 124 -7.61 8.65 10.84
C ASP A 124 -8.82 8.06 11.57
N TYR A 125 -9.94 7.90 10.86
CA TYR A 125 -11.12 7.19 11.37
C TYR A 125 -10.79 5.77 11.82
N SER A 126 -9.99 5.02 11.03
CA SER A 126 -9.64 3.62 11.34
C SER A 126 -8.78 3.45 12.59
N TYR A 127 -8.12 4.50 13.07
CA TYR A 127 -7.33 4.49 14.30
C TYR A 127 -8.12 4.97 15.53
N MET A 128 -9.42 5.25 15.39
CA MET A 128 -10.24 5.72 16.52
C MET A 128 -10.76 4.56 17.36
N ASP A 129 -10.51 4.61 18.67
CA ASP A 129 -10.97 3.58 19.61
C ASP A 129 -12.47 3.66 19.93
N ASN A 130 -13.07 4.86 19.89
CA ASN A 130 -14.47 5.07 20.28
C ASN A 130 -15.25 5.94 19.27
N VAL A 131 -15.41 5.38 18.07
CA VAL A 131 -16.18 5.98 16.98
C VAL A 131 -17.61 6.32 17.39
N ALA A 132 -18.29 5.43 18.12
CA ALA A 132 -19.69 5.60 18.50
C ALA A 132 -19.92 6.88 19.31
N HIS A 133 -19.04 7.17 20.28
CA HIS A 133 -19.08 8.43 21.01
C HIS A 133 -18.74 9.63 20.11
N PHE A 134 -17.74 9.48 19.23
CA PHE A 134 -17.30 10.56 18.34
C PHE A 134 -18.41 11.06 17.40
N VAL A 135 -19.24 10.15 16.86
CA VAL A 135 -20.31 10.47 15.90
C VAL A 135 -21.70 10.67 16.52
N LYS A 136 -21.85 10.40 17.82
CA LYS A 136 -23.16 10.46 18.50
C LYS A 136 -23.80 11.85 18.37
N GLY A 137 -25.02 11.87 17.81
CA GLY A 137 -25.83 13.09 17.68
C GLY A 137 -25.32 14.09 16.63
N LYS A 138 -24.38 13.68 15.76
CA LYS A 138 -23.77 14.55 14.75
C LYS A 138 -24.24 14.20 13.34
N HIS A 139 -24.33 15.21 12.48
CA HIS A 139 -24.50 15.03 11.05
C HIS A 139 -23.15 14.65 10.43
N VAL A 140 -23.04 13.41 9.95
CA VAL A 140 -21.81 12.88 9.35
C VAL A 140 -21.96 12.77 7.84
N THR A 141 -21.03 13.38 7.12
CA THR A 141 -20.93 13.31 5.66
C THR A 141 -19.71 12.51 5.27
N ILE A 142 -19.87 11.51 4.41
CA ILE A 142 -18.78 10.65 3.94
C ILE A 142 -18.57 10.90 2.45
N ILE A 143 -17.35 11.27 2.07
CA ILE A 143 -16.99 11.61 0.69
C ILE A 143 -16.18 10.46 0.10
N GLY A 144 -16.78 9.76 -0.87
CA GLY A 144 -16.16 8.64 -1.57
C GLY A 144 -17.18 7.56 -1.90
N SER A 145 -16.86 6.73 -2.88
CA SER A 145 -17.70 5.61 -3.33
C SER A 145 -16.97 4.26 -3.30
N GLY A 146 -15.85 4.19 -2.58
CA GLY A 146 -15.08 2.95 -2.38
C GLY A 146 -15.57 2.15 -1.18
N LYS A 147 -15.02 0.94 -1.00
CA LYS A 147 -15.36 0.02 0.11
C LYS A 147 -15.36 0.68 1.48
N SER A 148 -14.32 1.45 1.82
CA SER A 148 -14.23 2.15 3.11
C SER A 148 -15.38 3.14 3.32
N ALA A 149 -15.85 3.82 2.26
CA ALA A 149 -16.96 4.75 2.38
C ALA A 149 -18.25 4.03 2.79
N PHE A 150 -18.53 2.88 2.18
CA PHE A 150 -19.71 2.07 2.48
C PHE A 150 -19.65 1.46 3.89
N ASP A 151 -18.49 0.94 4.30
CA ASP A 151 -18.29 0.38 5.64
C ASP A 151 -18.52 1.41 6.73
N ILE A 152 -17.87 2.58 6.59
CA ILE A 152 -18.00 3.70 7.53
C ILE A 152 -19.45 4.17 7.55
N ALA A 153 -20.12 4.27 6.39
CA ALA A 153 -21.52 4.68 6.33
C ALA A 153 -22.43 3.70 7.07
N ALA A 154 -22.23 2.39 6.87
CA ALA A 154 -23.00 1.37 7.57
C ALA A 154 -22.71 1.37 9.08
N GLU A 155 -21.46 1.57 9.50
CA GLU A 155 -21.07 1.64 10.90
C GLU A 155 -21.65 2.87 11.61
N VAL A 156 -21.55 4.06 10.99
CA VAL A 156 -22.13 5.30 11.54
C VAL A 156 -23.66 5.21 11.60
N ALA A 157 -24.28 4.56 10.62
CA ALA A 157 -25.72 4.35 10.59
C ALA A 157 -26.21 3.24 11.53
N LYS A 158 -25.32 2.48 12.20
CA LYS A 158 -25.76 1.47 13.19
C LYS A 158 -26.42 2.15 14.38
N ARG A 159 -27.75 2.06 14.44
CA ARG A 159 -28.49 1.95 15.69
C ARG A 159 -28.50 0.48 16.12
N TRP A 160 -28.32 0.25 17.41
CA TRP A 160 -28.31 -1.07 18.04
C TRP A 160 -29.72 -1.69 17.95
N ALA A 161 -30.07 -2.37 16.86
CA ALA A 161 -31.06 -3.45 16.83
C ALA A 161 -31.12 -4.15 15.46
N ILE A 162 -31.30 -5.48 15.52
CA ILE A 162 -31.76 -6.43 14.50
C ILE A 162 -30.67 -7.05 13.61
N SER A 163 -30.35 -8.30 13.96
CA SER A 163 -29.70 -9.33 13.14
C SER A 163 -30.71 -10.47 12.93
N LYS A 164 -30.57 -11.16 11.79
CA LYS A 164 -31.30 -12.36 11.31
C LYS A 164 -32.63 -12.13 10.61
N VAL A 165 -32.59 -11.91 9.29
CA VAL A 165 -33.33 -12.67 8.24
C VAL A 165 -32.64 -12.42 6.87
N ILE A 166 -31.39 -12.87 6.64
CA ILE A 166 -30.67 -12.57 5.39
C ILE A 166 -29.86 -13.79 4.92
N GLU A 167 -30.55 -14.74 4.29
CA GLU A 167 -29.89 -15.76 3.46
C GLU A 167 -30.56 -15.87 2.08
N ASN A 168 -31.86 -15.54 1.98
CA ASN A 168 -32.59 -15.52 0.70
C ASN A 168 -32.55 -14.18 -0.06
N TYR A 169 -32.09 -13.08 0.55
CA TYR A 169 -32.05 -11.75 -0.08
C TYR A 169 -30.89 -11.61 -1.06
N PHE A 170 -29.75 -12.28 -0.84
CA PHE A 170 -28.51 -12.12 -1.63
C PHE A 170 -28.62 -12.43 -3.13
N LYS A 171 -29.70 -13.05 -3.60
CA LYS A 171 -29.89 -13.40 -5.02
C LYS A 171 -30.58 -12.32 -5.88
N TRP A 172 -31.09 -11.22 -5.31
CA TRP A 172 -31.88 -10.19 -6.03
C TRP A 172 -31.58 -8.70 -5.65
N SER A 173 -30.58 -8.40 -4.82
CA SER A 173 -30.67 -7.32 -3.79
C SER A 173 -29.72 -6.12 -3.85
N ILE A 174 -29.18 -5.72 -5.00
CA ILE A 174 -28.44 -4.44 -5.10
C ILE A 174 -29.27 -3.47 -5.94
N PRO A 175 -30.23 -2.72 -5.36
CA PRO A 175 -31.12 -1.82 -6.10
C PRO A 175 -30.41 -0.52 -6.49
N LEU A 176 -29.23 -0.61 -7.14
CA LEU A 176 -28.47 0.53 -7.65
C LEU A 176 -29.33 1.47 -8.50
N GLN A 177 -30.26 0.90 -9.28
CA GLN A 177 -31.18 1.65 -10.14
C GLN A 177 -32.21 2.45 -9.35
N LYS A 178 -32.79 1.89 -8.28
CA LYS A 178 -33.73 2.57 -7.39
C LYS A 178 -33.12 3.85 -6.79
N HIS A 179 -31.82 3.81 -6.47
CA HIS A 179 -31.12 4.91 -5.82
C HIS A 179 -30.32 5.81 -6.77
N GLY A 180 -30.41 5.60 -8.09
CA GLY A 180 -29.64 6.39 -9.07
C GLY A 180 -28.12 6.22 -8.94
N MET A 181 -27.67 5.09 -8.38
CA MET A 181 -26.26 4.77 -8.10
C MET A 181 -25.67 3.74 -9.08
N VAL A 182 -26.38 3.42 -10.16
CA VAL A 182 -25.87 2.51 -11.21
C VAL A 182 -24.58 3.09 -11.77
N PRO A 183 -23.45 2.37 -11.68
CA PRO A 183 -22.21 2.83 -12.28
C PRO A 183 -22.32 2.93 -13.79
N ASP A 184 -21.65 3.91 -14.39
CA ASP A 184 -21.63 4.13 -15.84
C ASP A 184 -20.71 3.11 -16.58
N TYR A 185 -20.43 1.95 -15.97
CA TYR A 185 -19.52 0.90 -16.48
C TYR A 185 -20.07 -0.51 -16.23
N SER A 186 -19.60 -1.50 -17.00
CA SER A 186 -20.10 -2.89 -16.92
C SER A 186 -19.59 -3.66 -15.69
N PHE A 187 -20.25 -4.75 -15.33
CA PHE A 187 -19.80 -5.64 -14.25
C PHE A 187 -18.40 -6.24 -14.53
N SER A 188 -18.15 -6.68 -15.76
CA SER A 188 -16.83 -7.18 -16.18
C SER A 188 -15.74 -6.12 -15.98
N PHE A 189 -16.06 -4.87 -16.31
CA PHE A 189 -15.17 -3.73 -16.07
C PHE A 189 -14.98 -3.44 -14.57
N ALA A 190 -16.02 -3.59 -13.75
CA ALA A 190 -15.92 -3.44 -12.29
C ALA A 190 -14.99 -4.52 -11.67
N MET A 191 -15.08 -5.75 -12.17
CA MET A 191 -14.24 -6.88 -11.74
C MET A 191 -12.78 -6.69 -12.16
N SER A 192 -12.52 -6.30 -13.41
CA SER A 192 -11.15 -6.08 -13.93
C SER A 192 -10.44 -4.90 -13.26
N SER A 193 -11.20 -3.86 -12.90
CA SER A 193 -10.66 -2.66 -12.26
C SER A 193 -10.56 -2.75 -10.73
N CYS A 194 -10.89 -3.91 -10.12
CA CYS A 194 -11.04 -4.04 -8.67
C CYS A 194 -12.01 -2.98 -8.07
N SER A 195 -12.97 -2.48 -8.85
CA SER A 195 -13.94 -1.45 -8.43
C SER A 195 -15.22 -2.06 -7.83
N ILE A 196 -15.30 -3.39 -7.73
CA ILE A 196 -16.41 -4.07 -7.06
C ILE A 196 -16.24 -3.98 -5.54
N ALA A 197 -17.17 -3.30 -4.87
CA ALA A 197 -17.23 -3.26 -3.42
C ALA A 197 -18.31 -4.23 -2.94
N MET A 198 -17.94 -5.23 -2.14
CA MET A 198 -18.93 -5.93 -1.33
C MET A 198 -19.49 -4.95 -0.31
N LEU A 199 -20.79 -4.70 -0.35
CA LEU A 199 -21.43 -3.77 0.57
C LEU A 199 -21.62 -4.44 1.94
N PRO A 200 -21.59 -3.65 3.03
CA PRO A 200 -22.01 -4.13 4.34
C PRO A 200 -23.43 -4.70 4.31
N GLU A 201 -23.67 -5.66 5.20
CA GLU A 201 -25.00 -6.23 5.40
C GLU A 201 -26.03 -5.14 5.77
N GLY A 202 -27.18 -5.16 5.11
CA GLY A 202 -28.27 -4.20 5.30
C GLY A 202 -27.93 -2.76 4.89
N PHE A 203 -26.92 -2.55 4.01
CA PHE A 203 -26.57 -1.21 3.56
C PHE A 203 -27.75 -0.49 2.89
N TYR A 204 -28.43 -1.14 1.94
CA TYR A 204 -29.56 -0.54 1.24
C TYR A 204 -30.82 -0.42 2.09
N ASP A 205 -31.03 -1.31 3.06
CA ASP A 205 -32.12 -1.17 4.02
C ASP A 205 -32.00 0.18 4.76
N ARG A 206 -30.78 0.56 5.17
CA ARG A 206 -30.51 1.85 5.81
C ARG A 206 -30.64 3.04 4.85
N VAL A 207 -30.43 2.83 3.55
CA VAL A 207 -30.69 3.86 2.54
C VAL A 207 -32.19 4.05 2.37
N ASP A 208 -32.95 2.95 2.33
CA ASP A 208 -34.42 2.95 2.21
C ASP A 208 -35.09 3.57 3.44
N GLU A 209 -34.57 3.31 4.64
CA GLU A 209 -35.01 3.93 5.90
C GLU A 209 -34.65 5.41 6.03
N GLY A 210 -33.80 5.95 5.14
CA GLY A 210 -33.32 7.33 5.18
C GLY A 210 -32.19 7.59 6.20
N SER A 211 -31.71 6.55 6.88
CA SER A 211 -30.55 6.63 7.78
C SER A 211 -29.23 6.91 7.03
N ILE A 212 -29.16 6.51 5.75
CA ILE A 212 -28.06 6.85 4.83
C ILE A 212 -28.65 7.59 3.62
N ILE A 213 -28.17 8.82 3.37
CA ILE A 213 -28.58 9.61 2.22
C ILE A 213 -27.46 9.61 1.17
N LEU A 214 -27.71 9.00 0.01
CA LEU A 214 -26.76 8.95 -1.09
C LEU A 214 -26.92 10.16 -2.03
N LYS A 215 -25.80 10.82 -2.36
CA LYS A 215 -25.77 11.98 -3.27
C LYS A 215 -24.66 11.80 -4.31
N LYS A 216 -25.03 11.75 -5.59
CA LYS A 216 -24.07 11.72 -6.72
C LYS A 216 -23.63 13.14 -7.06
N SER A 217 -22.37 13.49 -6.81
CA SER A 217 -21.77 14.78 -7.18
C SER A 217 -20.30 14.60 -7.59
N LYS A 218 -19.83 15.43 -8.52
CA LYS A 218 -18.42 15.45 -8.95
C LYS A 218 -17.58 16.54 -8.30
N ALA A 219 -18.24 17.55 -7.71
CA ALA A 219 -17.58 18.73 -7.16
C ALA A 219 -18.31 19.22 -5.92
N PHE A 220 -17.57 19.37 -4.83
CA PHE A 220 -18.08 19.86 -3.57
C PHE A 220 -17.18 20.98 -3.02
N ASN A 221 -17.75 21.83 -2.18
CA ASN A 221 -17.02 22.78 -1.34
C ASN A 221 -17.57 22.74 0.08
N PHE A 222 -16.93 23.46 1.01
CA PHE A 222 -17.40 23.59 2.38
C PHE A 222 -18.14 24.91 2.60
N SER A 223 -19.09 24.89 3.53
CA SER A 223 -19.79 26.06 4.08
C SER A 223 -19.54 26.16 5.59
N ASN A 224 -20.08 27.20 6.23
CA ASN A 224 -19.99 27.36 7.68
C ASN A 224 -20.62 26.20 8.48
N ASP A 225 -21.62 25.54 7.91
CA ASP A 225 -22.50 24.56 8.55
C ASP A 225 -22.47 23.17 7.88
N GLY A 226 -21.65 22.98 6.84
CA GLY A 226 -21.71 21.74 6.07
C GLY A 226 -20.88 21.71 4.79
N ILE A 227 -21.41 20.99 3.79
CA ILE A 227 -20.84 20.89 2.44
C ILE A 227 -21.83 21.42 1.41
N ILE A 228 -21.31 22.00 0.32
CA ILE A 228 -22.08 22.45 -0.83
C ILE A 228 -21.71 21.59 -2.03
N LEU A 229 -22.68 20.89 -2.60
CA LEU A 229 -22.52 20.18 -3.88
C LEU A 229 -22.62 21.20 -5.01
N GLN A 230 -21.48 21.57 -5.61
CA GLN A 230 -21.39 22.69 -6.55
C GLN A 230 -22.20 22.47 -7.83
N ASP A 231 -22.22 21.22 -8.31
CA ASP A 231 -22.95 20.82 -9.51
C ASP A 231 -24.48 20.82 -9.33
N ARG A 232 -24.96 20.77 -8.09
CA ARG A 232 -26.38 20.75 -7.74
C ARG A 232 -26.86 22.00 -7.01
N LYS A 233 -25.94 22.88 -6.60
CA LYS A 233 -26.20 24.02 -5.71
C LYS A 233 -27.00 23.62 -4.46
N GLU A 234 -26.69 22.45 -3.92
CA GLU A 234 -27.36 21.87 -2.75
C GLU A 234 -26.42 21.95 -1.54
N SER A 235 -26.94 22.41 -0.39
CA SER A 235 -26.20 22.44 0.88
C SER A 235 -26.60 21.27 1.77
N ILE A 236 -25.62 20.61 2.39
CA ILE A 236 -25.79 19.47 3.30
C ILE A 236 -25.14 19.81 4.62
N LYS A 237 -25.97 20.02 5.65
CA LYS A 237 -25.50 20.26 7.01
C LYS A 237 -24.63 19.08 7.48
N SER A 238 -23.43 19.39 7.95
CA SER A 238 -22.43 18.39 8.34
C SER A 238 -21.61 18.88 9.53
N ASP A 239 -21.61 18.14 10.62
CA ASP A 239 -20.74 18.39 11.78
C ASP A 239 -19.39 17.65 11.64
N ILE A 240 -19.40 16.54 10.90
CA ILE A 240 -18.22 15.72 10.59
C ILE A 240 -18.19 15.43 9.09
N VAL A 241 -17.01 15.57 8.48
CA VAL A 241 -16.75 15.14 7.09
C VAL A 241 -15.62 14.10 7.08
N ILE A 242 -15.94 12.89 6.61
CA ILE A 242 -14.99 11.79 6.46
C ILE A 242 -14.62 11.65 4.98
N LEU A 243 -13.35 11.92 4.65
CA LEU A 243 -12.79 11.74 3.33
C LEU A 243 -12.40 10.27 3.15
N ALA A 244 -13.25 9.49 2.48
CA ALA A 244 -12.99 8.11 2.07
C ALA A 244 -12.48 8.05 0.61
N THR A 245 -11.50 8.90 0.31
CA THR A 245 -11.02 9.23 -1.05
C THR A 245 -9.79 8.41 -1.48
N GLY A 246 -9.42 7.40 -0.69
CA GLY A 246 -8.35 6.43 -0.98
C GLY A 246 -6.96 6.97 -0.67
N PHE A 247 -5.92 6.36 -1.28
CA PHE A 247 -4.51 6.66 -0.97
C PHE A 247 -3.69 6.99 -2.23
N ARG A 248 -2.57 7.70 -2.04
CA ARG A 248 -1.59 8.04 -3.08
C ARG A 248 -0.35 7.13 -2.98
N GLY A 249 -0.54 5.84 -3.29
CA GLY A 249 0.55 4.85 -3.21
C GLY A 249 1.74 5.14 -4.13
N ASP A 250 1.50 5.81 -5.26
CA ASP A 250 2.55 6.29 -6.18
C ASP A 250 3.42 7.36 -5.52
N GLN A 251 2.81 8.36 -4.88
CA GLN A 251 3.52 9.41 -4.16
C GLN A 251 4.32 8.83 -3.00
N LYS A 252 3.70 7.92 -2.23
CA LYS A 252 4.37 7.19 -1.15
C LYS A 252 5.64 6.52 -1.64
N LEU A 253 5.55 5.82 -2.78
CA LEU A 253 6.70 5.13 -3.36
C LEU A 253 7.79 6.12 -3.80
N ARG A 254 7.42 7.28 -4.37
CA ARG A 254 8.39 8.34 -4.71
C ARG A 254 9.04 8.98 -3.49
N ASP A 255 8.35 9.09 -2.38
CA ASP A 255 8.85 9.80 -1.20
C ASP A 255 9.79 8.95 -0.33
N ILE A 256 9.78 7.63 -0.52
CA ILE A 256 10.75 6.72 0.09
C ILE A 256 12.18 6.99 -0.42
N PHE A 257 12.32 7.37 -1.69
CA PHE A 257 13.63 7.57 -2.30
C PHE A 257 14.04 9.04 -2.26
N THR A 258 15.28 9.30 -1.85
CA THR A 258 15.87 10.65 -1.84
C THR A 258 16.41 11.05 -3.22
N ALA A 259 16.97 10.10 -3.97
CA ALA A 259 17.59 10.35 -5.26
C ALA A 259 16.56 10.74 -6.34
N ASN A 260 16.67 11.95 -6.88
CA ASN A 260 15.71 12.51 -7.84
C ASN A 260 15.43 11.62 -9.06
N TRP A 261 16.45 10.93 -9.59
CA TRP A 261 16.28 10.02 -10.71
C TRP A 261 15.41 8.81 -10.35
N CYS A 262 15.58 8.26 -9.14
CA CYS A 262 14.80 7.13 -8.65
C CYS A 262 13.33 7.55 -8.44
N ARG A 263 13.10 8.71 -7.79
CA ARG A 263 11.76 9.29 -7.60
C ARG A 263 11.00 9.47 -8.92
N LYS A 264 11.70 9.80 -10.00
CA LYS A 264 11.10 9.98 -11.33
C LYS A 264 10.63 8.66 -11.94
N ILE A 265 11.36 7.57 -11.75
CA ILE A 265 11.09 6.31 -12.46
C ILE A 265 10.29 5.29 -11.64
N VAL A 266 10.45 5.26 -10.31
CA VAL A 266 10.01 4.14 -9.46
C VAL A 266 8.50 3.88 -9.46
N ALA A 267 7.69 4.94 -9.62
CA ALA A 267 6.24 4.87 -9.52
C ALA A 267 5.51 5.04 -10.87
N GLY A 268 6.22 5.07 -12.00
CA GLY A 268 5.63 5.33 -13.32
C GLY A 268 5.38 6.82 -13.61
N SER A 269 4.55 7.14 -14.60
CA SER A 269 4.04 8.49 -14.88
C SER A 269 2.68 8.71 -14.19
N PRO A 270 2.08 9.92 -14.18
CA PRO A 270 0.72 10.11 -13.68
C PRO A 270 -0.31 9.22 -14.36
N ASP A 271 -0.03 8.83 -15.61
CA ASP A 271 -0.89 7.93 -16.36
C ASP A 271 -0.58 6.47 -16.04
N THR A 272 0.67 6.06 -15.83
CA THR A 272 1.04 4.63 -15.67
C THR A 272 1.14 4.17 -14.20
N SER A 273 1.00 2.86 -13.97
CA SER A 273 1.38 2.28 -12.68
C SER A 273 2.90 2.13 -12.56
N ALA A 274 3.38 1.76 -11.37
CA ALA A 274 4.78 1.41 -11.16
C ALA A 274 5.21 0.35 -12.19
N PRO A 275 6.30 0.58 -12.94
CA PRO A 275 6.74 -0.33 -14.00
C PRO A 275 7.44 -1.53 -13.35
N LEU A 276 6.66 -2.56 -12.98
CA LEU A 276 7.16 -3.74 -12.28
C LEU A 276 7.11 -4.97 -13.17
N TYR A 277 8.27 -5.53 -13.49
CA TYR A 277 8.37 -6.82 -14.15
C TYR A 277 7.85 -7.90 -13.21
N ARG A 278 6.93 -8.73 -13.71
CA ARG A 278 6.18 -9.72 -12.93
C ARG A 278 5.50 -9.13 -11.68
N GLU A 279 5.15 -7.84 -11.73
CA GLU A 279 4.59 -7.09 -10.59
C GLU A 279 5.50 -7.05 -9.35
N CYS A 280 6.79 -7.41 -9.50
CA CYS A 280 7.76 -7.50 -8.41
C CYS A 280 8.97 -6.57 -8.61
N ILE A 281 9.73 -6.72 -9.70
CA ILE A 281 11.05 -6.08 -9.84
C ILE A 281 11.00 -4.87 -10.75
N HIS A 282 11.67 -3.79 -10.36
CA HIS A 282 11.79 -2.61 -11.21
C HIS A 282 12.86 -2.82 -12.31
N PRO A 283 12.54 -2.74 -13.61
CA PRO A 283 13.48 -3.06 -14.70
C PRO A 283 14.80 -2.28 -14.66
N ARG A 284 14.74 -1.00 -14.28
CA ARG A 284 15.93 -0.12 -14.19
C ARG A 284 16.61 -0.09 -12.83
N ILE A 285 16.04 -0.78 -11.84
CA ILE A 285 16.63 -0.94 -10.51
C ILE A 285 16.49 -2.42 -10.15
N PRO A 286 17.23 -3.33 -10.79
CA PRO A 286 17.03 -4.76 -10.61
C PRO A 286 17.26 -5.22 -9.18
N GLN A 287 18.00 -4.45 -8.36
CA GLN A 287 18.21 -4.66 -6.93
C GLN A 287 17.01 -4.26 -6.04
N LEU A 288 15.89 -3.85 -6.64
CA LEU A 288 14.67 -3.42 -5.95
C LEU A 288 13.49 -4.30 -6.37
N ALA A 289 12.95 -5.04 -5.41
CA ALA A 289 11.64 -5.66 -5.52
C ALA A 289 10.61 -4.87 -4.69
N ILE A 290 9.37 -4.84 -5.16
CA ILE A 290 8.23 -4.26 -4.48
C ILE A 290 7.12 -5.31 -4.48
N VAL A 291 6.83 -5.86 -3.31
CA VAL A 291 5.81 -6.92 -3.15
C VAL A 291 4.58 -6.34 -2.49
N GLY A 292 3.39 -6.66 -3.01
CA GLY A 292 2.11 -6.18 -2.49
C GLY A 292 1.76 -4.74 -2.90
N TYR A 293 2.42 -4.19 -3.93
CA TYR A 293 2.03 -2.91 -4.53
C TYR A 293 0.89 -3.05 -5.55
N SER A 294 0.83 -4.20 -6.20
CA SER A 294 -0.23 -4.56 -7.15
C SER A 294 -1.41 -5.17 -6.44
N GLU A 295 -2.61 -4.78 -6.84
CA GLU A 295 -3.85 -5.10 -6.15
C GLU A 295 -4.39 -6.46 -6.61
N SER A 296 -5.01 -7.21 -5.72
CA SER A 296 -5.71 -8.44 -6.05
C SER A 296 -6.90 -8.64 -5.09
N LEU A 297 -7.96 -9.29 -5.57
CA LEU A 297 -9.03 -9.80 -4.70
C LEU A 297 -8.50 -10.87 -3.73
N THR A 298 -7.33 -11.45 -4.03
CA THR A 298 -6.63 -12.47 -3.22
C THR A 298 -5.23 -11.97 -2.81
N ASN A 299 -5.16 -10.80 -2.17
CA ASN A 299 -3.89 -10.12 -1.86
C ASN A 299 -2.86 -10.97 -1.10
N ILE A 300 -3.28 -11.79 -0.14
CA ILE A 300 -2.36 -12.66 0.64
C ILE A 300 -1.66 -13.63 -0.31
N TYR A 301 -2.44 -14.39 -1.06
CA TYR A 301 -1.96 -15.39 -2.00
C TYR A 301 -1.09 -14.77 -3.11
N ALA A 302 -1.52 -13.66 -3.69
CA ALA A 302 -0.72 -12.96 -4.71
C ALA A 302 0.64 -12.49 -4.15
N SER A 303 0.65 -11.95 -2.93
CA SER A 303 1.89 -11.49 -2.27
C SER A 303 2.82 -12.64 -1.93
N GLU A 304 2.28 -13.77 -1.47
CA GLU A 304 3.05 -15.00 -1.19
C GLU A 304 3.73 -15.51 -2.48
N ARG A 305 2.99 -15.62 -3.59
CA ARG A 305 3.55 -16.06 -4.87
C ARG A 305 4.65 -15.14 -5.38
N MET A 306 4.44 -13.83 -5.30
CA MET A 306 5.44 -12.82 -5.66
C MET A 306 6.69 -12.92 -4.76
N ALA A 307 6.51 -13.08 -3.45
CA ALA A 307 7.62 -13.22 -2.51
C ALA A 307 8.42 -14.52 -2.76
N ASN A 308 7.73 -15.64 -3.01
CA ASN A 308 8.36 -16.90 -3.38
C ASN A 308 9.19 -16.78 -4.66
N TRP A 309 8.65 -16.15 -5.70
CA TRP A 309 9.39 -15.89 -6.94
C TRP A 309 10.65 -15.03 -6.73
N VAL A 310 10.54 -13.94 -5.94
CA VAL A 310 11.71 -13.11 -5.57
C VAL A 310 12.73 -13.93 -4.77
N ALA A 311 12.29 -14.80 -3.86
CA ALA A 311 13.19 -15.65 -3.09
C ALA A 311 13.98 -16.63 -3.99
N HIS A 312 13.33 -17.26 -4.97
CA HIS A 312 14.01 -18.12 -5.95
C HIS A 312 15.04 -17.33 -6.79
N PHE A 313 14.71 -16.10 -7.19
CA PHE A 313 15.65 -15.23 -7.88
C PHE A 313 16.88 -14.92 -7.01
N LEU A 314 16.67 -14.51 -5.75
CA LEU A 314 17.76 -14.19 -4.82
C LEU A 314 18.61 -15.41 -4.46
N ALA A 315 18.02 -16.60 -4.46
CA ALA A 315 18.73 -17.88 -4.29
C ALA A 315 19.53 -18.29 -5.55
N GLY A 316 19.46 -17.53 -6.64
CA GLY A 316 20.14 -17.84 -7.90
C GLY A 316 19.44 -18.92 -8.74
N GLY A 317 18.18 -19.25 -8.43
CA GLY A 317 17.41 -20.27 -9.15
C GLY A 317 17.12 -19.92 -10.61
N PHE A 318 17.11 -18.63 -10.94
CA PHE A 318 17.05 -18.14 -12.31
C PHE A 318 17.70 -16.75 -12.43
N LYS A 319 17.92 -16.30 -13.66
CA LYS A 319 18.43 -14.94 -13.94
C LYS A 319 17.31 -14.09 -14.54
N LEU A 320 17.27 -12.82 -14.16
CA LEU A 320 16.39 -11.87 -14.81
C LEU A 320 16.79 -11.68 -16.28
N PRO A 321 15.81 -11.47 -17.18
CA PRO A 321 16.11 -11.10 -18.55
C PRO A 321 16.70 -9.67 -18.61
N SER A 322 17.14 -9.26 -19.79
CA SER A 322 17.69 -7.91 -19.98
C SER A 322 16.67 -6.82 -19.61
N ILE A 323 17.16 -5.64 -19.25
CA ILE A 323 16.32 -4.47 -18.92
C ILE A 323 15.32 -4.20 -20.04
N THR A 324 15.75 -4.25 -21.31
CA THR A 324 14.89 -4.05 -22.47
C THR A 324 13.78 -5.10 -22.57
N CYS A 325 14.07 -6.37 -22.27
CA CYS A 325 13.06 -7.42 -22.26
C CYS A 325 12.04 -7.20 -21.14
N MET A 326 12.50 -6.84 -19.94
CA MET A 326 11.62 -6.51 -18.82
C MET A 326 10.73 -5.31 -19.13
N GLU A 327 11.28 -4.22 -19.68
CA GLU A 327 10.53 -3.03 -20.07
C GLU A 327 9.48 -3.33 -21.15
N LYS A 328 9.81 -4.16 -22.15
CA LYS A 328 8.85 -4.61 -23.17
C LYS A 328 7.68 -5.37 -22.54
N SER A 329 7.97 -6.31 -21.64
CA SER A 329 6.95 -7.07 -20.93
C SER A 329 6.07 -6.16 -20.06
N VAL A 330 6.65 -5.20 -19.35
CA VAL A 330 5.91 -4.19 -18.58
C VAL A 330 5.00 -3.35 -19.47
N ALA A 331 5.50 -2.91 -20.64
CA ALA A 331 4.72 -2.09 -21.58
C ALA A 331 3.56 -2.88 -22.20
N GLU A 332 3.80 -4.13 -22.59
CA GLU A 332 2.77 -5.04 -23.08
C GLU A 332 1.69 -5.26 -22.01
N TRP A 333 2.11 -5.53 -20.78
CA TRP A 333 1.21 -5.71 -19.65
C TRP A 333 0.38 -4.46 -19.34
N ALA A 334 0.98 -3.28 -19.44
CA ALA A 334 0.27 -2.02 -19.30
C ALA A 334 -0.81 -1.83 -20.39
N LYS A 335 -0.56 -2.25 -21.64
CA LYS A 335 -1.56 -2.24 -22.71
C LYS A 335 -2.74 -3.16 -22.37
N TYR A 336 -2.46 -4.40 -21.96
CA TYR A 336 -3.51 -5.35 -21.56
C TYR A 336 -4.37 -4.79 -20.41
N LYS A 337 -3.75 -4.30 -19.33
CA LYS A 337 -4.47 -3.69 -18.21
C LYS A 337 -5.34 -2.50 -18.65
N ASN A 338 -4.88 -1.71 -19.62
CA ASN A 338 -5.64 -0.58 -20.16
C ASN A 338 -6.87 -1.01 -20.98
N ILE A 339 -6.74 -2.04 -21.81
CA ILE A 339 -7.85 -2.56 -22.64
C ILE A 339 -9.03 -3.02 -21.77
N TYR A 340 -8.75 -3.78 -20.70
CA TYR A 340 -9.80 -4.38 -19.88
C TYR A 340 -10.32 -3.47 -18.76
N SER A 341 -9.59 -2.42 -18.38
CA SER A 341 -9.88 -1.62 -17.18
C SER A 341 -10.10 -0.13 -17.44
N GLY A 342 -9.86 0.37 -18.65
CA GLY A 342 -10.15 1.73 -19.10
C GLY A 342 -9.71 2.88 -18.17
N LYS A 343 -10.45 4.00 -18.21
CA LYS A 343 -10.08 5.27 -17.54
C LYS A 343 -10.34 5.33 -16.03
N TYR A 344 -11.07 4.38 -15.46
CA TYR A 344 -11.49 4.41 -14.04
C TYR A 344 -10.56 3.59 -13.14
N PHE A 345 -9.46 3.08 -13.68
CA PHE A 345 -8.62 2.12 -12.99
C PHE A 345 -7.30 2.72 -12.50
N ARG A 346 -6.91 2.35 -11.27
CA ARG A 346 -5.56 2.55 -10.73
C ARG A 346 -4.58 1.47 -11.20
N ARG A 347 -4.47 1.22 -12.52
CA ARG A 347 -3.47 0.43 -13.32
C ARG A 347 -2.74 -0.80 -12.68
N SER A 348 -3.21 -1.40 -11.59
CA SER A 348 -2.44 -2.36 -10.78
C SER A 348 -3.18 -3.58 -10.23
N CYS A 349 -4.51 -3.65 -10.32
CA CYS A 349 -5.27 -4.88 -10.09
C CYS A 349 -4.88 -5.99 -11.08
N ILE A 350 -4.59 -7.17 -10.54
CA ILE A 350 -4.23 -8.39 -11.29
C ILE A 350 -5.26 -9.52 -11.10
N SER A 351 -6.39 -9.25 -10.44
CA SER A 351 -7.37 -10.27 -10.05
C SER A 351 -7.88 -11.13 -11.21
N THR A 352 -8.17 -10.51 -12.35
CA THR A 352 -8.72 -11.20 -13.53
C THR A 352 -7.68 -12.00 -14.33
N VAL A 353 -6.40 -11.84 -13.99
CA VAL A 353 -5.26 -12.40 -14.71
C VAL A 353 -4.28 -13.12 -13.78
N ASN A 354 -4.73 -13.40 -12.56
CA ASN A 354 -3.92 -13.98 -11.50
C ASN A 354 -3.37 -15.36 -11.89
N ILE A 355 -4.19 -16.21 -12.53
CA ILE A 355 -3.76 -17.53 -13.04
C ILE A 355 -2.60 -17.38 -14.02
N TRP A 356 -2.75 -16.53 -15.02
CA TRP A 356 -1.72 -16.29 -16.04
C TRP A 356 -0.42 -15.74 -15.43
N LEU A 357 -0.53 -14.78 -14.51
CA LEU A 357 0.65 -14.26 -13.82
C LEU A 357 1.36 -15.38 -13.04
N ASN A 358 0.61 -16.20 -12.30
CA ASN A 358 1.21 -17.30 -11.55
C ASN A 358 1.82 -18.37 -12.46
N ASP A 359 1.26 -18.61 -13.65
CA ASP A 359 1.86 -19.49 -14.64
C ASP A 359 3.23 -18.98 -15.10
N LEU A 360 3.35 -17.68 -15.35
CA LEU A 360 4.64 -17.06 -15.68
C LEU A 360 5.62 -17.16 -14.52
N LEU A 361 5.18 -16.89 -13.28
CA LEU A 361 6.04 -17.05 -12.11
C LEU A 361 6.51 -18.50 -11.97
N CYS A 362 5.62 -19.48 -12.18
CA CYS A 362 5.95 -20.91 -12.18
C CYS A 362 6.96 -21.26 -13.28
N GLN A 363 6.77 -20.78 -14.50
CA GLN A 363 7.68 -21.02 -15.61
C GLN A 363 9.08 -20.46 -15.31
N ASP A 364 9.16 -19.24 -14.78
CA ASP A 364 10.43 -18.58 -14.45
C ASP A 364 11.22 -19.38 -13.38
N ILE A 365 10.53 -20.01 -12.42
CA ILE A 365 11.17 -20.85 -11.38
C ILE A 365 11.34 -22.33 -11.79
N GLY A 366 10.98 -22.69 -13.03
CA GLY A 366 11.10 -24.07 -13.55
C GLY A 366 10.01 -25.04 -13.09
N CYS A 367 8.89 -24.55 -12.53
CA CYS A 367 7.74 -25.36 -12.15
C CYS A 367 6.76 -25.54 -13.32
N ASN A 368 6.11 -26.72 -13.39
CA ASN A 368 5.05 -26.97 -14.36
C ASN A 368 3.81 -26.09 -14.02
N PRO A 369 3.31 -25.26 -14.96
CA PRO A 369 2.09 -24.50 -14.75
C PRO A 369 0.83 -25.35 -14.77
N LYS A 370 0.88 -26.63 -15.18
CA LYS A 370 -0.26 -27.55 -15.01
C LYS A 370 -0.14 -28.27 -13.68
N ARG A 371 -0.96 -27.90 -12.71
CA ARG A 371 -0.78 -28.33 -11.30
C ARG A 371 -1.92 -29.23 -10.81
N LYS A 372 -3.04 -29.30 -11.53
CA LYS A 372 -4.15 -30.16 -11.16
C LYS A 372 -3.93 -31.58 -11.68
N LYS A 373 -4.43 -32.56 -10.93
CA LYS A 373 -4.34 -33.96 -11.31
C LYS A 373 -5.39 -34.28 -12.38
N GLY A 374 -4.94 -34.47 -13.60
CA GLY A 374 -5.76 -34.92 -14.73
C GLY A 374 -6.29 -33.78 -15.61
N PHE A 375 -6.54 -34.12 -16.88
CA PHE A 375 -6.93 -33.16 -17.92
C PHE A 375 -8.22 -32.39 -17.60
N LEU A 376 -9.24 -33.09 -17.08
CA LEU A 376 -10.53 -32.45 -16.77
C LEU A 376 -10.42 -31.47 -15.60
N ALA A 377 -9.65 -31.81 -14.56
CA ALA A 377 -9.44 -30.90 -13.44
C ALA A 377 -8.69 -29.64 -13.89
N GLU A 378 -7.68 -29.80 -14.74
CA GLU A 378 -6.87 -28.71 -15.27
C GLU A 378 -7.66 -27.69 -16.10
N TRP A 379 -8.70 -28.13 -16.82
CA TRP A 379 -9.50 -27.25 -17.69
C TRP A 379 -10.73 -26.65 -17.00
N PHE A 380 -11.33 -27.35 -16.04
CA PHE A 380 -12.65 -27.00 -15.51
C PHE A 380 -12.68 -26.62 -14.03
N GLN A 381 -11.67 -26.98 -13.24
CA GLN A 381 -11.63 -26.57 -11.83
C GLN A 381 -10.94 -25.22 -11.67
N SER A 382 -11.44 -24.42 -10.74
CA SER A 382 -10.80 -23.16 -10.38
C SER A 382 -9.43 -23.40 -9.74
N TYR A 383 -8.48 -22.57 -10.13
CA TYR A 383 -7.18 -22.49 -9.49
C TYR A 383 -7.28 -21.69 -8.18
N GLY A 384 -6.75 -22.26 -7.11
CA GLY A 384 -6.72 -21.66 -5.78
C GLY A 384 -5.36 -21.80 -5.10
N PRO A 385 -5.19 -21.19 -3.91
CA PRO A 385 -3.90 -21.19 -3.20
C PRO A 385 -3.32 -22.58 -2.95
N ALA A 386 -4.18 -23.57 -2.66
CA ALA A 386 -3.76 -24.95 -2.39
C ALA A 386 -3.06 -25.62 -3.58
N ASP A 387 -3.35 -25.22 -4.83
CA ASP A 387 -2.72 -25.79 -6.03
C ASP A 387 -1.24 -25.39 -6.17
N TYR A 388 -0.77 -24.44 -5.34
CA TYR A 388 0.59 -23.89 -5.37
C TYR A 388 1.38 -24.22 -4.09
N ALA A 389 0.78 -24.99 -3.18
CA ALA A 389 1.43 -25.43 -1.96
C ALA A 389 2.63 -26.32 -2.29
N GLY A 390 3.76 -26.11 -1.61
CA GLY A 390 4.97 -26.92 -1.77
C GLY A 390 5.82 -26.61 -3.02
N LEU A 391 5.47 -25.57 -3.79
CA LEU A 391 6.36 -24.98 -4.80
C LEU A 391 7.36 -24.06 -4.07
N SER A 392 8.35 -24.67 -3.41
CA SER A 392 9.42 -24.00 -2.65
C SER A 392 10.81 -24.37 -3.13
#